data_AF-A0A925GNC9-F1
#
_entry.id   AF-A0A925GNC9-F1
#
_cell.length_a   1.000
_cell.length_b   1.000
_cell.length_c   1.000
_cell.angle_alpha   90.00
_cell.angle_beta   90.00
_cell.angle_gamma   90.00
#
_symmetry.space_group_name_H-M   'P 1'
#
loop_
_entity.id
_entity.type
_entity.pdbx_description
1 polymer ?
#
loop_
_entity_poly.entity_id
_entity_poly.type
_entity_poly.pdbx_seq_one_letter_code
_entity_poly.pdbx_strand_id
1 'polypeptide(L)'
;MGLRLKFNLVLIVVFLIGFGSAGYISRELLQQNARDEVVRNARLMMDTALAVRSYTVTQIKPHLDPLLAETFLPQTVPAYAATETMNEVRKKYPDYGYKEATLNPTNPRDRSTDWESDLIHQFRQSDDTKELISERTGATGRQLYIAKPIKITNPACLACHSIPPNAPPSMIKVYGEANGFGWKHNEIIGAQVVTVPMDIPIRNADRALKTFMVSLAGVFAVVFVVLNIMLSWLIIRPIRNMSLAANKISTGDFDVPEFRTGGRDEVAVLGSAFNRMRRSLDKAMKMIEQGD
;
A
#
# COMPACT_ATOMS: atom_id res chain seq x y z
N MET A 1 18.97 12.04 -40.15
CA MET A 1 18.76 11.27 -38.90
C MET A 1 19.01 9.79 -39.16
N GLY A 2 20.08 9.19 -38.61
CA GLY A 2 20.41 7.77 -38.87
C GLY A 2 19.37 6.81 -38.30
N LEU A 3 19.25 5.60 -38.89
CA LEU A 3 18.30 4.55 -38.49
C LEU A 3 18.39 4.23 -36.99
N ARG A 4 19.60 4.20 -36.43
CA ARG A 4 19.88 3.99 -35.01
C ARG A 4 19.20 5.02 -34.10
N LEU A 5 19.25 6.29 -34.48
CA LEU A 5 18.69 7.37 -33.68
C LEU A 5 17.16 7.31 -33.66
N LYS A 6 16.54 7.04 -34.82
CA LYS A 6 15.09 6.84 -34.91
C LYS A 6 14.63 5.67 -34.03
N PHE A 7 15.31 4.53 -34.13
CA PHE A 7 15.00 3.35 -33.32
C PHE A 7 15.16 3.62 -31.82
N ASN A 8 16.28 4.22 -31.41
CA ASN A 8 16.54 4.50 -30.00
C ASN A 8 15.54 5.51 -29.41
N LEU A 9 15.10 6.51 -30.19
CA LEU A 9 14.05 7.43 -29.74
C LEU A 9 12.74 6.69 -29.47
N VAL A 10 12.30 5.83 -30.39
CA VAL A 10 11.08 5.04 -30.20
C VAL A 10 11.20 4.14 -28.98
N LEU A 11 12.35 3.45 -28.83
CA LEU A 11 12.58 2.54 -27.72
C LEU A 11 12.57 3.26 -26.37
N ILE A 12 13.22 4.42 -26.28
CA ILE A 12 13.22 5.25 -25.07
C ILE A 12 11.80 5.71 -24.74
N VAL A 13 11.03 6.17 -25.72
CA VAL A 13 9.64 6.60 -25.48
C VAL A 13 8.79 5.45 -24.95
N VAL A 14 8.87 4.27 -25.57
CA VAL A 14 8.12 3.09 -25.10
C VAL A 14 8.53 2.70 -23.68
N PHE A 15 9.83 2.72 -23.37
CA PHE A 15 10.33 2.40 -22.04
C PHE A 15 9.92 3.43 -20.99
N LEU A 16 9.94 4.72 -21.31
CA LEU A 16 9.49 5.77 -20.40
C LEU A 16 8.00 5.63 -20.10
N ILE A 17 7.16 5.34 -21.11
CA ILE A 17 5.74 5.10 -20.93
C ILE A 17 5.51 3.88 -20.04
N GLY A 18 6.17 2.75 -20.34
CA GLY A 18 6.06 1.52 -19.55
C GLY A 18 6.57 1.68 -18.11
N PHE A 19 7.66 2.41 -17.91
CA PHE A 19 8.23 2.68 -16.58
C PHE A 19 7.31 3.58 -15.76
N GLY A 20 6.78 4.64 -16.39
CA GLY A 20 5.86 5.57 -15.75
C GLY A 20 4.54 4.91 -15.36
N SER A 21 3.95 4.12 -16.26
CA SER A 21 2.69 3.41 -15.99
C SER A 21 2.86 2.34 -14.91
N ALA A 22 3.92 1.54 -14.97
CA ALA A 22 4.25 0.58 -13.93
C ALA A 22 4.46 1.28 -12.58
N GLY A 23 5.22 2.37 -12.55
CA GLY A 23 5.45 3.15 -11.33
C GLY A 23 4.16 3.73 -10.72
N TYR A 24 3.27 4.26 -11.56
CA TYR A 24 1.98 4.78 -11.11
C TYR A 24 1.10 3.68 -10.50
N ILE A 25 0.89 2.58 -11.24
CA ILE A 25 0.05 1.45 -10.81
C ILE A 25 0.61 0.81 -9.54
N SER A 26 1.93 0.53 -9.52
CA SER A 26 2.58 -0.08 -8.36
C SER A 26 2.52 0.82 -7.13
N ARG A 27 2.64 2.15 -7.29
CA ARG A 27 2.53 3.08 -6.17
C ARG A 27 1.14 3.04 -5.55
N GLU A 28 0.09 3.11 -6.37
CA GLU A 28 -1.29 3.09 -5.91
C GLU A 28 -1.61 1.77 -5.19
N LEU A 29 -1.24 0.65 -5.80
CA LEU A 29 -1.44 -0.69 -5.23
C LEU A 29 -0.68 -0.89 -3.92
N LEU A 30 0.59 -0.46 -3.83
CA LEU A 30 1.38 -0.61 -2.60
C LEU A 30 0.88 0.28 -1.47
N GLN A 31 0.45 1.51 -1.76
CA GLN A 31 -0.11 2.42 -0.77
C GLN A 31 -1.48 1.94 -0.26
N GLN A 32 -2.35 1.45 -1.15
CA GLN A 32 -3.63 0.85 -0.77
C GLN A 32 -3.42 -0.40 0.10
N ASN A 33 -2.53 -1.31 -0.31
CA ASN A 33 -2.19 -2.50 0.47
C ASN A 33 -1.64 -2.16 1.86
N ALA A 34 -0.79 -1.13 1.96
CA ALA A 34 -0.27 -0.67 3.25
C ALA A 34 -1.38 -0.15 4.17
N ARG A 35 -2.32 0.63 3.62
CA ARG A 35 -3.49 1.10 4.37
C ARG A 35 -4.39 -0.04 4.83
N ASP A 36 -4.69 -0.98 3.94
CA ASP A 36 -5.55 -2.12 4.25
C ASP A 36 -4.92 -3.04 5.32
N GLU A 37 -3.60 -3.20 5.29
CA GLU A 37 -2.86 -3.90 6.34
C GLU A 37 -2.99 -3.20 7.70
N VAL A 38 -2.91 -1.87 7.74
CA VAL A 38 -3.14 -1.11 8.98
C VAL A 38 -4.58 -1.28 9.48
N VAL A 39 -5.57 -1.20 8.58
CA VAL A 39 -6.98 -1.41 8.94
C VAL A 39 -7.20 -2.82 9.51
N ARG A 40 -6.63 -3.86 8.89
CA ARG A 40 -6.72 -5.23 9.40
C ARG A 40 -6.12 -5.36 10.80
N ASN A 41 -4.93 -4.82 11.02
CA ASN A 41 -4.26 -4.86 12.32
C ASN A 41 -5.03 -4.07 13.39
N ALA A 42 -5.58 -2.90 13.03
CA ALA A 42 -6.42 -2.11 13.92
C ALA A 42 -7.73 -2.84 14.30
N ARG A 43 -8.38 -3.52 13.34
CA ARG A 43 -9.57 -4.35 13.62
C ARG A 43 -9.22 -5.52 14.52
N LEU A 44 -8.11 -6.22 14.27
CA LEU A 44 -7.66 -7.31 15.13
C LEU A 44 -7.42 -6.82 16.57
N MET A 45 -6.81 -5.65 16.74
CA MET A 45 -6.61 -5.04 18.06
C MET A 45 -7.95 -4.68 18.74
N MET A 46 -8.89 -4.10 17.99
CA MET A 46 -10.23 -3.80 18.48
C MET A 46 -10.96 -5.07 18.93
N ASP A 47 -10.97 -6.10 18.08
CA ASP A 47 -11.68 -7.35 18.36
C ASP A 47 -10.99 -8.13 19.49
N THR A 48 -9.67 -8.02 19.65
CA THR A 48 -8.95 -8.53 20.82
C THR A 48 -9.40 -7.82 22.10
N ALA A 49 -9.52 -6.49 22.09
CA ALA A 49 -10.00 -5.75 23.24
C ALA A 49 -11.45 -6.15 23.60
N LEU A 50 -12.31 -6.32 22.59
CA LEU A 50 -13.68 -6.81 22.76
C LEU A 50 -13.72 -8.25 23.28
N ALA A 51 -12.81 -9.12 22.84
CA ALA A 51 -12.67 -10.47 23.37
C ALA A 51 -12.26 -10.47 24.84
N VAL A 52 -11.32 -9.60 25.25
CA VAL A 52 -10.94 -9.42 26.65
C VAL A 52 -12.14 -8.97 27.49
N ARG A 53 -12.95 -8.02 26.99
CA ARG A 53 -14.19 -7.59 27.66
C ARG A 53 -15.15 -8.76 27.88
N SER A 54 -15.40 -9.51 26.81
CA SER A 54 -16.30 -10.67 26.82
C SER A 54 -15.81 -11.74 27.81
N TYR A 55 -14.53 -12.09 27.74
CA TYR A 55 -13.91 -13.05 28.65
C TYR A 55 -14.01 -12.58 30.12
N THR A 56 -13.74 -11.31 30.37
CA THR A 56 -13.80 -10.75 31.73
C THR A 56 -15.20 -10.85 32.33
N VAL A 57 -16.25 -10.47 31.59
CA VAL A 57 -17.62 -10.52 32.12
C VAL A 57 -18.19 -11.93 32.19
N THR A 58 -17.83 -12.81 31.26
CA THR A 58 -18.42 -14.16 31.17
C THR A 58 -17.70 -15.20 32.03
N GLN A 59 -16.37 -15.11 32.14
CA GLN A 59 -15.55 -16.12 32.81
C GLN A 59 -14.95 -15.63 34.12
N ILE A 60 -14.53 -14.36 34.23
CA ILE A 60 -13.85 -13.86 35.44
C ILE A 60 -14.85 -13.36 36.48
N LYS A 61 -15.71 -12.41 36.08
CA LYS A 61 -16.60 -11.68 36.99
C LYS A 61 -17.44 -12.60 37.89
N PRO A 62 -18.09 -13.68 37.40
CA PRO A 62 -18.93 -14.53 38.25
C PRO A 62 -18.20 -15.15 39.45
N HIS A 63 -16.89 -15.41 39.34
CA HIS A 63 -16.09 -15.96 40.43
C HIS A 63 -15.67 -14.91 41.47
N LEU A 64 -15.71 -13.62 41.10
CA LEU A 64 -15.29 -12.51 41.96
C LEU A 64 -16.47 -11.71 42.51
N ASP A 65 -17.67 -11.88 41.97
CA ASP A 65 -18.90 -11.22 42.44
C ASP A 65 -19.13 -11.31 43.96
N PRO A 66 -18.89 -12.45 44.65
CA PRO A 66 -19.04 -12.53 46.10
C PRO A 66 -18.09 -11.58 46.87
N LEU A 67 -16.91 -11.27 46.30
CA LEU A 67 -15.90 -10.42 46.92
C LEU A 67 -16.12 -8.92 46.63
N LEU A 68 -16.80 -8.60 45.53
CA LEU A 68 -17.00 -7.23 45.05
C LEU A 68 -17.88 -6.37 45.98
N ALA A 69 -18.73 -7.01 46.78
CA ALA A 69 -19.54 -6.33 47.79
C ALA A 69 -18.68 -5.65 48.87
N GLU A 70 -17.54 -6.27 49.23
CA GLU A 70 -16.63 -5.76 50.26
C GLU A 70 -15.53 -4.88 49.67
N THR A 71 -14.89 -5.35 48.59
CA THR A 71 -13.77 -4.66 47.95
C THR A 71 -14.00 -4.55 46.45
N PHE A 72 -14.02 -3.33 45.93
CA PHE A 72 -14.16 -3.11 44.50
C PHE A 72 -12.84 -3.42 43.80
N LEU A 73 -12.87 -4.39 42.88
CA LEU A 73 -11.74 -4.79 42.06
C LEU A 73 -11.95 -4.30 40.62
N PRO A 74 -11.30 -3.22 40.17
CA PRO A 74 -11.46 -2.71 38.81
C PRO A 74 -11.20 -3.76 37.72
N GLN A 75 -10.39 -4.77 38.01
CA GLN A 75 -10.04 -5.88 37.12
C GLN A 75 -11.27 -6.70 36.67
N THR A 76 -12.39 -6.66 37.40
CA THR A 76 -13.64 -7.31 36.99
C THR A 76 -14.47 -6.46 36.02
N VAL A 77 -14.10 -5.20 35.80
CA VAL A 77 -14.77 -4.30 34.86
C VAL A 77 -14.23 -4.57 33.45
N PRO A 78 -15.07 -4.93 32.47
CA PRO A 78 -14.61 -5.29 31.12
C PRO A 78 -13.77 -4.20 30.45
N ALA A 79 -14.18 -2.94 30.60
CA ALA A 79 -13.46 -1.80 30.03
C ALA A 79 -12.07 -1.60 30.64
N TYR A 80 -11.96 -1.80 31.96
CA TYR A 80 -10.68 -1.72 32.66
C TYR A 80 -9.75 -2.82 32.19
N ALA A 81 -10.20 -4.07 32.16
CA ALA A 81 -9.39 -5.21 31.73
C ALA A 81 -8.86 -5.05 30.30
N ALA A 82 -9.72 -4.62 29.36
CA ALA A 82 -9.31 -4.37 27.98
C ALA A 82 -8.31 -3.22 27.86
N THR A 83 -8.56 -2.11 28.57
CA THR A 83 -7.67 -0.95 28.58
C THR A 83 -6.30 -1.29 29.16
N GLU A 84 -6.24 -1.96 30.31
CA GLU A 84 -4.97 -2.37 30.93
C GLU A 84 -4.21 -3.38 30.06
N THR A 85 -4.91 -4.35 29.47
CA THR A 85 -4.29 -5.32 28.55
C THR A 85 -3.65 -4.60 27.35
N MET A 86 -4.34 -3.63 26.77
CA MET A 86 -3.79 -2.87 25.65
C MET A 86 -2.68 -1.90 26.09
N ASN A 87 -2.71 -1.41 27.33
CA ASN A 87 -1.60 -0.65 27.92
C ASN A 87 -0.34 -1.50 28.05
N GLU A 88 -0.46 -2.80 28.38
CA GLU A 88 0.68 -3.72 28.35
C GLU A 88 1.26 -3.89 26.94
N VAL A 89 0.40 -4.01 25.92
CA VAL A 89 0.84 -4.04 24.51
C VAL A 89 1.56 -2.74 24.14
N ARG A 90 1.04 -1.59 24.59
CA ARG A 90 1.60 -0.27 24.32
C ARG A 90 3.01 -0.07 24.91
N LYS A 91 3.39 -0.77 25.98
CA LYS A 91 4.77 -0.72 26.49
C LYS A 91 5.79 -1.16 25.42
N LYS A 92 5.43 -2.13 24.58
CA LYS A 92 6.26 -2.59 23.45
C LYS A 92 6.00 -1.78 22.17
N TYR A 93 4.78 -1.26 22.01
CA TYR A 93 4.36 -0.49 20.83
C TYR A 93 3.75 0.87 21.22
N PRO A 94 4.57 1.87 21.59
CA PRO A 94 4.10 3.12 22.21
C PRO A 94 3.13 3.97 21.38
N ASP A 95 3.25 3.86 20.05
CA ASP A 95 2.42 4.58 19.07
C ASP A 95 1.05 3.93 18.83
N TYR A 96 0.83 2.73 19.36
CA TYR A 96 -0.47 2.06 19.32
C TYR A 96 -1.30 2.49 20.53
N GLY A 97 -2.59 2.71 20.30
CA GLY A 97 -3.51 3.17 21.32
C GLY A 97 -4.81 2.39 21.29
N TYR A 98 -5.35 2.13 22.49
CA TYR A 98 -6.72 1.74 22.69
C TYR A 98 -7.28 2.56 23.85
N LYS A 99 -8.49 3.09 23.67
CA LYS A 99 -9.21 3.81 24.71
C LYS A 99 -10.70 3.60 24.55
N GLU A 100 -11.39 3.38 25.65
CA GLU A 100 -12.85 3.49 25.70
C GLU A 100 -13.23 4.91 26.12
N ALA A 101 -13.26 5.82 25.16
CA ALA A 101 -13.53 7.22 25.40
C ALA A 101 -15.04 7.42 25.67
N THR A 102 -15.39 7.99 26.81
CA THR A 102 -16.80 8.24 27.16
C THR A 102 -17.01 9.69 27.62
N LEU A 103 -18.21 10.22 27.38
CA LEU A 103 -18.55 11.61 27.75
C LEU A 103 -18.61 11.80 29.28
N ASN A 104 -19.10 10.77 29.98
CA ASN A 104 -19.20 10.73 31.44
C ASN A 104 -18.70 9.36 31.97
N PRO A 105 -17.38 9.14 32.08
CA PRO A 105 -16.82 7.88 32.56
C PRO A 105 -16.88 7.76 34.08
N THR A 106 -16.91 6.54 34.61
CA THR A 106 -16.60 6.33 36.04
C THR A 106 -15.16 6.69 36.36
N ASN A 107 -14.20 6.23 35.56
CA ASN A 107 -12.79 6.54 35.76
C ASN A 107 -12.41 7.77 34.91
N PRO A 108 -11.98 8.90 35.51
CA PRO A 108 -11.68 10.13 34.77
C PRO A 108 -10.65 9.97 33.64
N ARG A 109 -9.78 8.96 33.70
CA ARG A 109 -8.81 8.65 32.63
C ARG A 109 -9.47 8.34 31.28
N ASP A 110 -10.70 7.83 31.31
CA ASP A 110 -11.46 7.37 30.15
C ASP A 110 -12.34 8.50 29.57
N ARG A 111 -12.21 9.72 30.09
CA ARG A 111 -12.96 10.88 29.60
C ARG A 111 -12.54 11.17 28.18
N SER A 112 -13.52 11.35 27.30
CA SER A 112 -13.26 11.72 25.92
C SER A 112 -12.56 13.08 25.84
N THR A 113 -11.59 13.15 24.94
CA THR A 113 -11.05 14.40 24.42
C THR A 113 -12.03 14.99 23.39
N ASP A 114 -11.77 16.20 22.90
CA ASP A 114 -12.68 16.91 21.99
C ASP A 114 -13.00 16.09 20.74
N TRP A 115 -11.97 15.59 20.04
CA TRP A 115 -12.16 14.79 18.83
C TRP A 115 -12.81 13.42 19.11
N GLU A 116 -12.58 12.82 20.28
CA GLU A 116 -13.25 11.58 20.66
C GLU A 116 -14.73 11.85 20.92
N SER A 117 -15.05 13.01 21.50
CA SER A 117 -16.42 13.47 21.70
C SER A 117 -17.14 13.68 20.37
N ASP A 118 -16.46 14.22 19.36
CA ASP A 118 -17.00 14.35 18.00
C ASP A 118 -17.38 12.99 17.40
N LEU A 119 -16.57 11.95 17.61
CA LEU A 119 -16.91 10.59 17.18
C LEU A 119 -18.17 10.07 17.88
N ILE A 120 -18.28 10.30 19.19
CA ILE A 120 -19.44 9.90 19.98
C ILE A 120 -20.70 10.62 19.48
N HIS A 121 -20.61 11.91 19.16
CA HIS A 121 -21.70 12.68 18.59
C HIS A 121 -22.08 12.20 17.19
N GLN A 122 -21.12 11.84 16.33
CA GLN A 122 -21.40 11.24 15.03
C GLN A 122 -22.19 9.93 15.16
N PHE A 123 -21.80 9.05 16.08
CA PHE A 123 -22.56 7.83 16.35
C PHE A 123 -23.97 8.11 16.89
N ARG A 124 -24.15 9.15 17.73
CA ARG A 124 -25.48 9.57 18.21
C ARG A 124 -26.39 10.13 17.12
N GLN A 125 -25.83 10.66 16.04
CA GLN A 125 -26.58 11.20 14.91
C GLN A 125 -27.03 10.11 13.93
N SER A 126 -26.38 8.96 13.92
CA SER A 126 -26.65 7.86 12.99
C SER A 126 -26.57 6.51 13.72
N ASP A 127 -27.74 6.00 14.11
CA ASP A 127 -27.85 4.73 14.85
C ASP A 127 -27.37 3.50 14.05
N ASP A 128 -27.29 3.61 12.71
CA ASP A 128 -26.80 2.55 11.81
C ASP A 128 -25.29 2.52 11.64
N THR A 129 -24.57 3.58 12.07
CA THR A 129 -23.11 3.65 11.92
C THR A 129 -22.43 2.83 12.99
N LYS A 130 -21.98 1.63 12.61
CA LYS A 130 -21.34 0.66 13.54
C LYS A 130 -19.84 0.84 13.69
N GLU A 131 -19.20 1.48 12.71
CA GLU A 131 -17.75 1.64 12.66
C GLU A 131 -17.40 2.94 11.92
N LEU A 132 -16.43 3.67 12.44
CA LEU A 132 -15.80 4.80 11.76
C LEU A 132 -14.31 4.47 11.56
N ILE A 133 -13.81 4.68 10.34
CA ILE A 133 -12.40 4.52 10.02
C ILE A 133 -11.94 5.79 9.33
N SER A 134 -10.95 6.46 9.89
CA SER A 134 -10.34 7.61 9.26
C SER A 134 -8.91 7.78 9.72
N GLU A 135 -8.24 8.75 9.11
CA GLU A 135 -6.86 9.10 9.41
C GLU A 135 -6.82 10.50 10.01
N ARG A 136 -5.89 10.70 10.94
CA ARG A 136 -5.67 11.96 11.62
C ARG A 136 -4.18 12.20 11.81
N THR A 137 -3.83 13.46 12.04
CA THR A 137 -2.50 13.80 12.57
C THR A 137 -2.59 13.76 14.10
N GLY A 138 -1.82 12.87 14.71
CA GLY A 138 -1.66 12.76 16.16
C GLY A 138 -0.33 13.35 16.63
N ALA A 139 -0.04 13.20 17.93
CA ALA A 139 1.20 13.69 18.52
C ALA A 139 2.46 13.01 17.95
N THR A 140 2.33 11.77 17.45
CA THR A 140 3.45 10.98 16.92
C THR A 140 3.47 10.87 15.40
N GLY A 141 2.63 11.63 14.69
CA GLY A 141 2.57 11.63 13.23
C GLY A 141 1.21 11.23 12.68
N ARG A 142 1.19 10.70 11.46
CA ARG A 142 -0.05 10.27 10.79
C ARG A 142 -0.51 8.95 11.39
N GLN A 143 -1.76 8.92 11.84
CA GLN A 143 -2.36 7.77 12.51
C GLN A 143 -3.68 7.42 11.85
N LEU A 144 -3.97 6.13 11.74
CA LEU A 144 -5.29 5.62 11.41
C LEU A 144 -6.01 5.31 12.72
N TYR A 145 -7.28 5.65 12.81
CA TYR A 145 -8.13 5.20 13.91
C TYR A 145 -9.31 4.38 13.39
N ILE A 146 -9.73 3.43 14.22
CA ILE A 146 -11.00 2.72 14.10
C ILE A 146 -11.79 2.98 15.37
N ALA A 147 -13.03 3.42 15.22
CA ALA A 147 -13.93 3.65 16.33
C ALA A 147 -15.20 2.80 16.21
N LYS A 148 -15.68 2.26 17.33
CA LYS A 148 -16.97 1.56 17.45
C LYS A 148 -17.77 2.20 18.61
N PRO A 149 -19.10 2.38 18.48
CA PRO A 149 -19.90 3.02 19.52
C PRO A 149 -20.08 2.12 20.74
N ILE A 150 -20.11 2.73 21.92
CA ILE A 150 -20.50 2.08 23.17
C ILE A 150 -21.97 2.43 23.44
N LYS A 151 -22.88 1.57 22.93
CA LYS A 151 -24.32 1.69 23.15
C LYS A 151 -24.76 0.81 24.32
N ILE A 152 -25.55 1.35 25.24
CA ILE A 152 -26.07 0.62 26.40
C ILE A 152 -27.25 -0.28 25.98
N THR A 153 -26.94 -1.41 25.36
CA THR A 153 -27.93 -2.40 24.91
C THR A 153 -28.32 -3.40 25.99
N ASN A 154 -27.48 -3.61 27.02
CA ASN A 154 -27.79 -4.47 28.15
C ASN A 154 -28.26 -3.62 29.36
N PRO A 155 -29.50 -3.79 29.86
CA PRO A 155 -29.99 -3.04 31.01
C PRO A 155 -29.19 -3.30 32.29
N ALA A 156 -28.43 -4.41 32.39
CA ALA A 156 -27.58 -4.70 33.54
C ALA A 156 -26.52 -3.61 33.80
N CYS A 157 -26.12 -2.83 32.79
CA CYS A 157 -25.22 -1.69 32.97
C CYS A 157 -25.83 -0.63 33.90
N LEU A 158 -27.16 -0.47 33.88
CA LEU A 158 -27.88 0.52 34.68
C LEU A 158 -27.98 0.13 36.16
N ALA A 159 -27.67 -1.12 36.51
CA ALA A 159 -27.56 -1.52 37.92
C ALA A 159 -26.49 -0.71 38.65
N CYS A 160 -25.40 -0.32 37.96
CA CYS A 160 -24.32 0.48 38.54
C CYS A 160 -24.26 1.92 37.99
N HIS A 161 -24.69 2.16 36.74
CA HIS A 161 -24.48 3.45 36.07
C HIS A 161 -25.75 4.32 35.96
N SER A 162 -26.84 3.96 36.65
CA SER A 162 -28.05 4.78 36.71
C SER A 162 -27.87 5.99 37.63
N ILE A 163 -28.06 5.82 38.94
CA ILE A 163 -27.85 6.86 39.95
C ILE A 163 -26.89 6.35 41.04
N PRO A 164 -26.16 7.23 41.74
CA PRO A 164 -25.18 6.81 42.73
C PRO A 164 -25.71 5.83 43.78
N PRO A 165 -26.91 5.98 44.36
CA PRO A 165 -27.42 5.05 45.38
C PRO A 165 -27.60 3.60 44.91
N ASN A 166 -27.67 3.35 43.59
CA ASN A 166 -27.80 2.00 43.04
C ASN A 166 -26.44 1.31 42.85
N ALA A 167 -25.35 2.07 42.79
CA ALA A 167 -24.01 1.50 42.59
C ALA A 167 -23.50 0.78 43.85
N PRO A 168 -22.61 -0.21 43.68
CA PRO A 168 -21.91 -0.82 44.80
C PRO A 168 -21.21 0.23 45.67
N PRO A 169 -21.39 0.24 47.00
CA PRO A 169 -20.69 1.18 47.89
C PRO A 169 -19.17 1.11 47.76
N SER A 170 -18.65 -0.10 47.49
CA SER A 170 -17.23 -0.34 47.23
C SER A 170 -16.72 0.42 45.99
N MET A 171 -17.53 0.55 44.94
CA MET A 171 -17.21 1.32 43.73
C MET A 171 -17.19 2.82 44.02
N ILE A 172 -18.21 3.31 44.73
CA ILE A 172 -18.34 4.73 45.11
C ILE A 172 -17.17 5.14 46.00
N LYS A 173 -16.71 4.26 46.90
CA LYS A 173 -15.52 4.52 47.73
C LYS A 173 -14.25 4.77 46.90
N VAL A 174 -14.14 4.16 45.72
CA VAL A 174 -12.96 4.30 44.83
C VAL A 174 -13.10 5.49 43.89
N TYR A 175 -14.27 5.70 43.28
CA TYR A 175 -14.45 6.68 42.20
C TYR A 175 -15.32 7.89 42.56
N GLY A 176 -15.98 7.87 43.71
CA GLY A 176 -16.95 8.87 44.13
C GLY A 176 -18.26 8.82 43.33
N GLU A 177 -19.10 9.83 43.52
CA GLU A 177 -20.45 9.91 42.93
C GLU A 177 -20.54 10.89 41.75
N ALA A 178 -19.46 11.61 41.45
CA ALA A 178 -19.48 12.74 40.52
C ALA A 178 -19.55 12.34 39.03
N ASN A 179 -19.09 11.15 38.66
CA ASN A 179 -18.98 10.72 37.26
C ASN A 179 -19.41 9.27 37.07
N GLY A 180 -19.75 8.90 35.82
CA GLY A 180 -20.10 7.52 35.48
C GLY A 180 -21.54 7.11 35.82
N PHE A 181 -22.42 8.10 36.02
CA PHE A 181 -23.84 7.92 36.30
C PHE A 181 -24.70 8.66 35.27
N GLY A 182 -26.01 8.44 35.31
CA GLY A 182 -27.00 9.07 34.45
C GLY A 182 -27.13 8.43 33.07
N TRP A 183 -26.51 7.26 32.85
CA TRP A 183 -26.61 6.54 31.59
C TRP A 183 -28.04 6.05 31.37
N LYS A 184 -28.49 6.04 30.12
CA LYS A 184 -29.82 5.55 29.74
C LYS A 184 -29.74 4.30 28.88
N HIS A 185 -30.77 3.47 28.96
CA HIS A 185 -30.89 2.34 28.07
C HIS A 185 -30.96 2.81 26.61
N ASN A 186 -30.28 2.08 25.72
CA ASN A 186 -30.16 2.39 24.30
C ASN A 186 -29.41 3.71 23.99
N GLU A 187 -28.72 4.31 24.96
CA GLU A 187 -27.89 5.50 24.76
C GLU A 187 -26.47 5.11 24.30
N ILE A 188 -25.90 5.88 23.36
CA ILE A 188 -24.47 5.83 23.04
C ILE A 188 -23.74 6.74 24.00
N ILE A 189 -22.97 6.18 24.93
CA ILE A 189 -22.28 6.93 26.00
C ILE A 189 -20.82 7.27 25.66
N GLY A 190 -20.28 6.61 24.63
CA GLY A 190 -18.86 6.60 24.33
C GLY A 190 -18.51 5.89 23.04
N ALA A 191 -17.22 5.78 22.77
CA ALA A 191 -16.64 5.06 21.65
C ALA A 191 -15.40 4.28 22.10
N GLN A 192 -15.27 3.04 21.64
CA GLN A 192 -14.01 2.32 21.67
C GLN A 192 -13.18 2.82 20.50
N VAL A 193 -11.96 3.27 20.77
CA VAL A 193 -11.08 3.86 19.76
C VAL A 193 -9.75 3.14 19.76
N VAL A 194 -9.42 2.52 18.64
CA VAL A 194 -8.08 2.00 18.34
C VAL A 194 -7.36 3.02 17.48
N THR A 195 -6.10 3.29 17.78
CA THR A 195 -5.22 4.16 17.00
C THR A 195 -3.94 3.42 16.65
N VAL A 196 -3.54 3.46 15.37
CA VAL A 196 -2.38 2.74 14.83
C VAL A 196 -1.54 3.69 13.96
N PRO A 197 -0.21 3.69 14.05
CA PRO A 197 0.65 4.54 13.23
C PRO A 197 0.64 4.13 11.75
N MET A 198 0.60 5.12 10.85
CA MET A 198 0.67 4.91 9.40
C MET A 198 2.10 4.99 8.84
N ASP A 199 3.05 5.53 9.61
CA ASP A 199 4.38 5.84 9.10
C ASP A 199 5.19 4.59 8.74
N ILE A 200 5.16 3.54 9.56
CA ILE A 200 5.93 2.31 9.28
C ILE A 200 5.38 1.60 8.03
N PRO A 201 4.06 1.36 7.88
CA PRO A 201 3.52 0.70 6.70
C PRO A 201 3.71 1.51 5.41
N ILE A 202 3.53 2.83 5.45
CA ILE A 202 3.78 3.71 4.29
C ILE A 202 5.27 3.67 3.90
N ARG A 203 6.19 3.78 4.86
CA ARG A 203 7.64 3.72 4.58
C ARG A 203 8.05 2.36 4.00
N ASN A 204 7.41 1.28 4.44
CA ASN A 204 7.64 -0.05 3.87
C ASN A 204 7.13 -0.14 2.43
N ALA A 205 5.95 0.41 2.13
CA ALA A 205 5.43 0.52 0.77
C ALA A 205 6.36 1.34 -0.14
N ASP A 206 6.87 2.47 0.33
CA ASP A 206 7.79 3.31 -0.43
C ASP A 206 9.14 2.60 -0.69
N ARG A 207 9.66 1.87 0.29
CA ARG A 207 10.87 1.05 0.12
C ARG A 207 10.66 -0.07 -0.90
N ALA A 208 9.52 -0.76 -0.82
CA ALA A 208 9.16 -1.80 -1.77
C ALA A 208 9.04 -1.22 -3.19
N LEU A 209 8.34 -0.09 -3.35
CA LEU A 209 8.21 0.62 -4.62
C LEU A 209 9.58 1.01 -5.17
N LYS A 210 10.44 1.63 -4.36
CA LYS A 210 11.79 2.02 -4.79
C LYS A 210 12.60 0.83 -5.26
N THR A 211 12.58 -0.27 -4.51
CA THR A 211 13.30 -1.51 -4.86
C THR A 211 12.79 -2.08 -6.17
N PHE A 212 11.46 -2.15 -6.33
CA PHE A 212 10.82 -2.59 -7.56
C PHE A 212 11.23 -1.70 -8.75
N MET A 213 11.11 -0.38 -8.63
CA MET A 213 11.45 0.55 -9.71
C MET A 213 12.93 0.51 -10.09
N VAL A 214 13.84 0.36 -9.13
CA VAL A 214 15.28 0.19 -9.42
C VAL A 214 15.53 -1.12 -10.15
N SER A 215 14.91 -2.23 -9.74
CA SER A 215 15.04 -3.51 -10.45
C SER A 215 14.47 -3.44 -11.88
N LEU A 216 13.33 -2.77 -12.06
CA LEU A 216 12.69 -2.59 -13.36
C LEU A 216 13.56 -1.74 -14.29
N ALA A 217 14.16 -0.65 -13.77
CA ALA A 217 15.10 0.16 -14.51
C ALA A 217 16.34 -0.64 -14.93
N GLY A 218 16.85 -1.51 -14.05
CA GLY A 218 17.94 -2.43 -14.37
C GLY A 218 17.60 -3.37 -15.51
N VAL A 219 16.41 -3.99 -15.49
CA VAL A 219 15.92 -4.85 -16.57
C VAL A 219 15.80 -4.08 -17.88
N PHE A 220 15.21 -2.88 -17.86
CA PHE A 220 15.10 -2.04 -19.05
C PHE A 220 16.46 -1.64 -19.63
N ALA A 221 17.44 -1.34 -18.77
CA ALA A 221 18.81 -1.06 -19.22
C ALA A 221 19.44 -2.27 -19.93
N VAL A 222 19.29 -3.48 -19.37
CA VAL A 222 19.79 -4.71 -20.00
C VAL A 222 19.12 -4.97 -21.34
N VAL A 223 17.78 -4.88 -21.40
CA VAL A 223 17.02 -5.06 -22.66
C VAL A 223 17.43 -3.99 -23.69
N PHE A 224 17.60 -2.74 -23.28
CA PHE A 224 18.05 -1.66 -24.16
C PHE A 224 19.40 -1.96 -24.82
N VAL A 225 20.36 -2.44 -24.02
CA VAL A 225 21.70 -2.82 -24.50
C VAL A 225 21.62 -3.99 -25.47
N VAL A 226 20.89 -5.05 -25.12
CA VAL A 226 20.71 -6.24 -25.97
C VAL A 226 20.07 -5.87 -27.31
N LEU A 227 18.99 -5.08 -27.31
CA LEU A 227 18.33 -4.64 -28.54
C LEU A 227 19.25 -3.75 -29.40
N ASN A 228 20.05 -2.87 -28.78
CA ASN A 228 21.01 -2.03 -29.52
C ASN A 228 22.13 -2.86 -30.15
N ILE A 229 22.67 -3.86 -29.45
CA ILE A 229 23.68 -4.78 -29.98
C ILE A 229 23.09 -5.57 -31.15
N MET A 230 21.90 -6.14 -30.95
CA MET A 230 21.18 -6.91 -31.96
C MET A 230 20.90 -6.08 -33.22
N LEU A 231 20.34 -4.87 -33.07
CA LEU A 231 20.08 -3.96 -34.20
C LEU A 231 21.37 -3.58 -34.93
N SER A 232 22.44 -3.31 -34.19
CA SER A 232 23.72 -2.91 -34.77
C SER A 232 24.33 -4.03 -35.60
N TRP A 233 24.26 -5.27 -35.12
CA TRP A 233 24.89 -6.42 -35.76
C TRP A 233 24.03 -7.03 -36.86
N LEU A 234 22.74 -7.20 -36.64
CA LEU A 234 21.84 -7.88 -37.59
C LEU A 234 21.34 -6.96 -38.71
N ILE A 235 21.17 -5.65 -38.45
CA ILE A 235 20.51 -4.74 -39.41
C ILE A 235 21.46 -3.65 -39.88
N ILE A 236 22.01 -2.84 -38.97
CA ILE A 236 22.75 -1.63 -39.35
C ILE A 236 24.06 -1.96 -40.08
N ARG A 237 24.86 -2.90 -39.56
CA ARG A 237 26.15 -3.28 -40.17
C ARG A 237 25.96 -3.85 -41.59
N PRO A 238 25.09 -4.85 -41.84
CA PRO A 238 24.87 -5.37 -43.19
C PRO A 238 24.39 -4.31 -44.18
N ILE A 239 23.39 -3.49 -43.80
CA ILE A 239 22.85 -2.44 -44.69
C ILE A 239 23.91 -1.39 -45.00
N ARG A 240 24.72 -0.98 -44.02
CA ARG A 240 25.82 -0.04 -44.23
C ARG A 240 26.87 -0.61 -45.19
N ASN A 241 27.22 -1.88 -45.05
CA ASN A 241 28.18 -2.53 -45.95
C ASN A 241 27.63 -2.61 -47.39
N MET A 242 26.34 -2.93 -47.56
CA MET A 242 25.66 -2.90 -48.85
C MET A 242 25.64 -1.51 -49.47
N SER A 243 25.32 -0.48 -48.69
CA SER A 243 25.34 0.92 -49.15
C SER A 243 26.74 1.38 -49.59
N LEU A 244 27.80 0.98 -48.86
CA LEU A 244 29.18 1.29 -49.23
C LEU A 244 29.60 0.58 -50.52
N ALA A 245 29.24 -0.69 -50.69
CA ALA A 245 29.49 -1.43 -51.93
C ALA A 245 28.74 -0.83 -53.12
N ALA A 246 27.48 -0.43 -52.92
CA ALA A 246 26.69 0.24 -53.95
C ALA A 246 27.36 1.53 -54.44
N ASN A 247 27.87 2.35 -53.53
CA ASN A 247 28.59 3.57 -53.89
C ASN A 247 29.85 3.26 -54.72
N LYS A 248 30.66 2.27 -54.34
CA LYS A 248 31.85 1.86 -55.10
C LYS A 248 31.50 1.40 -56.53
N ILE A 249 30.50 0.54 -56.64
CA ILE A 249 30.00 0.05 -57.93
C ILE A 249 29.49 1.20 -58.79
N SER A 250 28.80 2.18 -58.19
CA SER A 250 28.31 3.36 -58.93
C SER A 250 29.43 4.26 -59.48
N THR A 251 30.61 4.22 -58.88
CA THR A 251 31.81 4.95 -59.35
C THR A 251 32.69 4.12 -60.28
N GLY A 252 32.22 2.95 -60.74
CA GLY A 252 32.95 2.07 -61.67
C GLY A 252 33.86 1.03 -61.01
N ASP A 253 33.90 0.94 -59.68
CA ASP A 253 34.65 -0.09 -58.95
C ASP A 253 33.76 -1.34 -58.74
N PHE A 254 33.88 -2.30 -59.66
CA PHE A 254 33.12 -3.56 -59.63
C PHE A 254 33.80 -4.68 -58.84
N ASP A 255 35.01 -4.46 -58.32
CA ASP A 255 35.83 -5.46 -57.61
C ASP A 255 35.45 -5.59 -56.11
N VAL A 256 34.19 -5.33 -55.80
CA VAL A 256 33.67 -5.44 -54.43
C VAL A 256 33.23 -6.89 -54.16
N PRO A 257 33.67 -7.50 -53.04
CA PRO A 257 33.28 -8.87 -52.68
C PRO A 257 31.76 -9.03 -52.59
N GLU A 258 31.27 -10.20 -53.01
CA GLU A 258 29.84 -10.51 -52.93
C GLU A 258 29.36 -10.69 -51.48
N PHE A 259 28.12 -10.26 -51.23
CA PHE A 259 27.49 -10.46 -49.93
C PHE A 259 27.17 -11.93 -49.70
N ARG A 260 27.33 -12.40 -48.46
CA ARG A 260 26.97 -13.76 -48.06
C ARG A 260 25.46 -13.99 -48.21
N THR A 261 25.08 -15.04 -48.93
CA THR A 261 23.68 -15.37 -49.28
C THR A 261 23.08 -16.50 -48.44
N GLY A 262 23.75 -16.93 -47.37
CA GLY A 262 23.34 -18.11 -46.58
C GLY A 262 22.18 -17.89 -45.59
N GLY A 263 21.64 -16.68 -45.46
CA GLY A 263 20.53 -16.36 -44.53
C GLY A 263 19.15 -16.50 -45.17
N ARG A 264 18.11 -16.64 -44.33
CA ARG A 264 16.68 -16.68 -44.74
C ARG A 264 15.92 -15.40 -44.37
N ASP A 265 16.59 -14.42 -43.79
CA ASP A 265 15.99 -13.13 -43.42
C ASP A 265 15.94 -12.16 -44.61
N GLU A 266 15.21 -11.06 -44.44
CA GLU A 266 15.04 -10.03 -45.46
C GLU A 266 16.38 -9.39 -45.86
N VAL A 267 17.35 -9.34 -44.94
CA VAL A 267 18.70 -8.83 -45.18
C VAL A 267 19.46 -9.75 -46.14
N ALA A 268 19.35 -11.07 -45.99
CA ALA A 268 19.97 -12.04 -46.90
C ALA A 268 19.29 -12.04 -48.28
N VAL A 269 17.96 -11.92 -48.34
CA VAL A 269 17.23 -11.75 -49.60
C VAL A 269 17.72 -10.50 -50.34
N LEU A 270 17.84 -9.38 -49.63
CA LEU A 270 18.38 -8.13 -50.17
C LEU A 270 19.82 -8.30 -50.68
N GLY A 271 20.69 -8.97 -49.91
CA GLY A 271 22.06 -9.28 -50.32
C GLY A 271 22.13 -10.12 -51.59
N SER A 272 21.25 -11.12 -51.75
CA SER A 272 21.17 -11.93 -52.96
C SER A 272 20.73 -11.13 -54.19
N ALA A 273 19.74 -10.25 -54.02
CA ALA A 273 19.27 -9.36 -55.09
C ALA A 273 20.36 -8.37 -55.49
N PHE A 274 21.09 -7.83 -54.51
CA PHE A 274 22.22 -6.93 -54.74
C PHE A 274 23.33 -7.61 -55.56
N ASN A 275 23.73 -8.83 -55.20
CA ASN A 275 24.74 -9.57 -55.95
C ASN A 275 24.33 -9.79 -57.42
N ARG A 276 23.06 -10.13 -57.68
CA ARG A 276 22.54 -10.26 -59.06
C ARG A 276 22.62 -8.95 -59.84
N MET A 277 22.23 -7.84 -59.22
CA MET A 277 22.31 -6.50 -59.81
C MET A 277 23.75 -6.11 -60.17
N ARG A 278 24.70 -6.31 -59.23
CA ARG A 278 26.14 -6.05 -59.46
C ARG A 278 26.66 -6.80 -60.68
N ARG A 279 26.39 -8.11 -60.76
CA ARG A 279 26.83 -8.95 -61.91
C ARG A 279 26.23 -8.48 -63.24
N SER A 280 24.97 -8.04 -63.22
CA SER A 280 24.31 -7.53 -64.42
C SER A 280 24.94 -6.23 -64.90
N LEU A 281 25.26 -5.31 -63.99
CA LEU A 281 25.89 -4.03 -64.33
C LEU A 281 27.34 -4.22 -64.81
N ASP A 282 28.13 -5.05 -64.13
CA ASP A 282 29.51 -5.37 -64.54
C ASP A 282 29.57 -5.93 -65.97
N LYS A 283 28.65 -6.86 -66.31
CA LYS A 283 28.54 -7.39 -67.68
C LYS A 283 28.14 -6.31 -68.70
N ALA A 284 27.16 -5.47 -68.35
CA ALA A 284 26.69 -4.42 -69.27
C ALA A 284 27.79 -3.40 -69.57
N MET A 285 28.57 -2.99 -68.57
CA MET A 285 29.71 -2.07 -68.76
C MET A 285 30.79 -2.68 -69.67
N LYS A 286 31.16 -3.95 -69.45
CA LYS A 286 32.12 -4.66 -70.31
C LYS A 286 31.66 -4.80 -71.77
N MET A 287 30.35 -4.95 -71.99
CA MET A 287 29.79 -5.00 -73.35
C MET A 287 29.88 -3.65 -74.06
N ILE A 288 29.75 -2.54 -73.33
CA ILE A 288 29.91 -1.19 -73.89
C ILE A 288 31.39 -0.94 -74.23
N GLU A 289 32.32 -1.29 -73.33
CA GLU A 289 33.77 -1.15 -73.58
C GLU A 289 34.30 -2.02 -74.74
N GLN A 290 33.60 -3.10 -75.11
CA GLN A 290 33.95 -3.96 -76.24
C GLN A 290 33.22 -3.63 -77.55
N GLY A 291 32.25 -2.72 -77.50
CA GLY A 291 31.39 -2.34 -78.62
C GLY A 291 31.81 -1.06 -79.36
N ASP A 292 32.83 -0.36 -78.86
CA ASP A 292 33.59 0.69 -79.56
C ASP A 292 34.93 0.13 -80.08
#